data_AF-A0A0D0J1C9-F1
#
_entry.id   AF-A0A0D0J1C9-F1
#
_cell.length_a   1.000
_cell.length_b   1.000
_cell.length_c   1.000
_cell.angle_alpha   90.00
_cell.angle_beta   90.00
_cell.angle_gamma   90.00
#
_symmetry.space_group_name_H-M   'P 1'
#
loop_
_entity.id
_entity.type
_entity.pdbx_description
1 polymer ?
#
loop_
_entity_poly.entity_id
_entity_poly.type
_entity_poly.pdbx_seq_one_letter_code
_entity_poly.pdbx_strand_id
1 'polypeptide(L)' 'MIERICHIDKELEDSIFLFGARQTGKSTFLRQKFPDSIYIDLLDTTIKGRFSRRPSLLYEDFRL' A
#
# COMPACT_ATOMS: atom_id res chain seq x y z
N MET A 1 -3.35 21.78 -1.66
CA MET A 1 -3.83 20.38 -1.53
C MET A 1 -4.59 20.28 -0.22
N ILE A 2 -5.78 19.68 -0.18
CA ILE A 2 -6.61 19.63 1.03
C ILE A 2 -6.09 18.53 1.95
N GLU A 3 -5.89 18.84 3.23
CA GLU A 3 -5.51 17.86 4.25
C GLU A 3 -6.67 16.89 4.53
N ARG A 4 -6.36 15.60 4.61
CA ARG A 4 -7.36 14.54 4.78
C ARG A 4 -7.52 14.19 6.25
N ILE A 5 -8.75 14.24 6.74
CA ILE A 5 -9.10 13.82 8.10
C ILE A 5 -9.26 12.30 8.10
N CYS A 6 -8.14 11.58 8.20
CA CYS A 6 -8.12 10.12 8.34
C CYS A 6 -6.96 9.76 9.27
N HIS A 7 -7.30 9.36 10.49
CA HIS A 7 -6.35 8.97 11.53
C HIS A 7 -5.95 7.52 11.30
N ILE A 8 -4.82 7.35 10.60
CA ILE A 8 -4.13 6.08 10.43
C ILE A 8 -2.75 6.31 11.02
N ASP A 9 -2.54 5.73 12.20
CA ASP A 9 -1.34 5.95 13.00
C ASP A 9 -0.47 4.68 12.99
N LYS A 10 0.81 4.81 13.31
CA LYS A 10 1.77 3.69 13.23
C LYS A 10 1.49 2.58 14.25
N GLU A 11 0.61 2.81 15.22
CA GLU A 11 0.19 1.86 16.26
C GLU A 11 -0.98 0.96 15.84
N LEU A 12 -1.41 1.02 14.58
CA LEU A 12 -2.30 0.00 14.04
C LEU A 12 -1.58 -1.35 14.05
N GLU A 13 -1.85 -2.18 15.06
CA GLU A 13 -1.38 -3.57 15.13
C GLU A 13 -2.05 -4.45 14.06
N ASP A 14 -3.08 -3.93 13.38
CA ASP A 14 -3.92 -4.65 12.43
C ASP A 14 -3.74 -4.24 10.96
N SER A 15 -4.04 -5.17 10.07
CA SER A 15 -4.16 -4.93 8.62
C SER A 15 -5.49 -4.28 8.27
N ILE A 16 -5.47 -3.23 7.44
CA ILE A 16 -6.67 -2.49 7.03
C ILE A 16 -6.95 -2.55 5.52
N PHE A 17 -8.23 -2.51 5.16
CA PHE A 17 -8.66 -2.25 3.78
C PHE A 17 -9.15 -0.80 3.64
N LEU A 18 -8.47 0.00 2.82
CA LEU A 18 -8.88 1.37 2.51
C LEU A 18 -9.74 1.41 1.23
N PHE A 19 -11.06 1.42 1.39
CA PHE A 19 -12.01 1.47 0.28
C PHE A 19 -12.31 2.89 -0.23
N GLY A 20 -12.92 2.97 -1.42
CA GLY A 20 -13.44 4.21 -2.01
C GLY A 20 -13.39 4.20 -3.53
N ALA A 21 -14.20 5.04 -4.17
CA ALA A 21 -14.32 5.12 -5.64
C ALA A 21 -12.97 5.38 -6.34
N ARG A 22 -12.88 5.09 -7.64
CA ARG A 22 -11.67 5.41 -8.44
C ARG A 22 -11.38 6.91 -8.39
N GLN A 23 -10.09 7.27 -8.44
CA GLN A 23 -9.63 8.66 -8.50
C GLN A 23 -9.91 9.53 -7.26
N THR A 24 -10.34 8.94 -6.15
CA THR A 24 -10.46 9.64 -4.86
C THR A 24 -9.12 9.87 -4.16
N GLY A 25 -7.97 9.64 -4.80
CA GLY A 25 -6.63 9.95 -4.26
C GLY A 25 -6.16 9.07 -3.10
N LYS A 26 -6.68 7.85 -2.94
CA LYS A 26 -6.26 6.91 -1.88
C LYS A 26 -4.75 6.64 -1.90
N SER A 27 -4.20 6.30 -3.07
CA SER A 27 -2.75 6.04 -3.21
C SER A 27 -1.92 7.28 -2.92
N THR A 28 -2.39 8.47 -3.33
CA THR A 28 -1.73 9.75 -3.02
C THR A 28 -1.71 10.01 -1.51
N PHE A 29 -2.84 9.82 -0.83
CA PHE A 29 -2.95 9.98 0.61
C PHE A 29 -1.99 9.05 1.36
N LEU A 30 -1.97 7.74 1.02
CA LEU A 30 -1.07 6.80 1.66
C LEU A 30 0.39 7.21 1.45
N ARG A 31 0.83 7.48 0.21
CA ARG A 31 2.21 7.88 -0.10
C ARG A 31 2.68 9.15 0.62
N GLN A 32 1.75 10.06 0.92
CA GLN A 32 2.07 11.28 1.68
C GLN A 32 2.14 11.04 3.17
N LYS A 33 1.24 10.21 3.71
CA LYS A 33 1.17 9.90 5.15
C LYS A 33 2.31 8.97 5.59
N PHE A 34 2.74 8.06 4.71
CA PHE A 34 3.77 7.06 4.98
C PHE A 34 4.87 7.05 3.91
N PRO A 35 5.63 8.15 3.76
CA PRO A 35 6.61 8.30 2.68
C PRO A 35 7.72 7.24 2.71
N ASP A 36 8.05 6.72 3.89
CA ASP A 36 9.12 5.75 4.10
C ASP A 36 8.65 4.28 4.06
N SER A 37 7.35 4.05 3.80
CA SER A 37 6.79 2.69 3.74
C SER A 37 7.04 2.01 2.39
N ILE A 38 7.04 0.68 2.41
CA ILE A 38 7.07 -0.12 1.19
C ILE A 38 5.73 -0.02 0.47
N TYR A 39 5.76 0.32 -0.82
CA TYR A 39 4.59 0.35 -1.69
C TYR A 39 4.67 -0.73 -2.76
N ILE A 40 3.71 -1.64 -2.74
CA ILE A 40 3.56 -2.67 -3.78
C ILE A 40 2.33 -2.33 -4.62
N ASP A 41 2.55 -1.89 -5.85
CA ASP A 41 1.45 -1.63 -6.80
C ASP A 41 1.06 -2.90 -7.54
N LEU A 42 0.02 -3.58 -7.04
CA LEU A 42 -0.52 -4.79 -7.67
C LEU A 42 -1.40 -4.51 -8.90
N LEU A 43 -1.59 -3.24 -9.29
CA LEU A 43 -2.19 -2.89 -10.58
C LEU A 43 -1.16 -2.98 -11.72
N ASP A 44 0.14 -2.90 -11.40
CA ASP A 44 1.20 -3.27 -12.35
C ASP A 44 1.16 -4.79 -12.57
N THR A 45 0.85 -5.18 -13.80
CA THR A 45 0.71 -6.59 -14.19
C THR A 45 2.02 -7.36 -14.08
N THR A 46 3.17 -6.70 -14.21
CA THR A 46 4.50 -7.30 -14.04
C THR A 46 4.73 -7.67 -12.58
N ILE A 47 4.48 -6.72 -11.66
CA ILE A 47 4.61 -6.91 -10.22
C ILE A 47 3.63 -7.98 -9.72
N LYS A 48 2.36 -7.84 -10.10
CA LYS A 48 1.32 -8.83 -9.77
C LYS A 48 1.73 -10.23 -10.24
N GLY A 49 2.13 -10.36 -11.51
CA GLY A 49 2.53 -11.65 -12.07
C GLY A 49 3.75 -12.26 -11.37
N ARG A 50 4.74 -11.44 -10.99
CA ARG A 50 5.93 -11.90 -10.24
C ARG A 50 5.54 -12.52 -8.90
N PHE A 51 4.76 -11.81 -8.09
CA PHE A 51 4.35 -12.29 -6.77
C PHE A 51 3.30 -13.42 -6.84
N SER A 52 2.41 -13.42 -7.84
CA SER A 52 1.48 -14.54 -8.03
C SER A 52 2.18 -15.85 -8.38
N ARG A 53 3.28 -15.82 -9.15
CA ARG A 53 4.05 -17.03 -9.49
C ARG A 53 4.88 -17.56 -8.33
N ARG A 54 5.43 -16.67 -7.50
CA ARG A 54 6.26 -17.04 -6.35
C ARG A 54 5.99 -16.13 -5.15
N PRO A 55 4.98 -16.46 -4.32
CA PRO A 55 4.60 -15.63 -3.17
C PRO A 55 5.72 -15.42 -2.13
N SER A 56 6.67 -16.36 -2.01
CA SER A 56 7.79 -16.24 -1.07
C SER A 56 8.66 -14.99 -1.29
N LEU A 57 8.67 -14.46 -2.52
CA LEU A 57 9.40 -13.24 -2.88
C LEU A 57 8.96 -12.01 -2.07
N LEU A 58 7.73 -11.98 -1.55
CA LEU A 58 7.28 -10.87 -0.69
C LEU A 58 8.11 -10.78 0.59
N TYR A 59 8.43 -11.92 1.20
CA TYR A 59 9.24 -11.96 2.42
C TYR A 59 10.73 -11.80 2.11
N GLU A 60 11.20 -12.44 1.03
CA GLU A 60 12.61 -12.38 0.60
C GLU A 60 13.05 -10.97 0.19
N ASP A 61 12.27 -10.27 -0.65
CA ASP A 61 12.64 -8.95 -1.18
C ASP A 61 12.56 -7.85 -0.10
N PHE A 62 11.62 -7.98 0.84
CA PHE A 62 11.29 -6.92 1.79
C PHE A 62 11.71 -7.20 3.24
N ARG A 63 12.29 -8.38 3.50
CA ARG A 63 12.68 -8.84 4.85
C ARG A 63 11.54 -8.73 5.88
N LEU A 64 10.32 -8.97 5.41
CA LEU A 64 9.12 -9.07 6.24
C LEU A 64 9.09 -10.38 7.03
#